data_AF-A0A1Q3CI62-F1
#
_entry.id   AF-A0A1Q3CI62-F1
#
_cell.length_a   1.000
_cell.length_b   1.000
_cell.length_c   1.000
_cell.angle_alpha   90.00
_cell.angle_beta   90.00
_cell.angle_gamma   90.00
#
_symmetry.space_group_name_H-M   'P 1'
#
loop_
_entity.id
_entity.type
_entity.pdbx_description
1 polymer ?
#
loop_
_entity_poly.entity_id
_entity_poly.type
_entity_poly.pdbx_seq_one_letter_code
_entity_poly.pdbx_strand_id
1 'polypeptide(L)'
;TQISFLNNWLYHHIQETQNILQKPLILAEFGKSSKTSSANQRDKLFNTVYYTIYSSARSGGAAIGGMFWPLFTDRMDSLRDGYEVIFSENPSTAAIITEESQKLNRI
;
A
#
# COMPACT_ATOMS: atom_id res chain seq x y z
N THR A 1 -4.17 12.33 13.26
CA THR A 1 -5.05 11.87 12.17
C THR A 1 -4.57 10.51 11.67
N GLN A 2 -5.38 9.74 10.93
CA GLN A 2 -4.97 8.42 10.43
C GLN A 2 -3.71 8.47 9.53
N ILE A 3 -3.59 9.50 8.67
CA ILE A 3 -2.39 9.68 7.82
C ILE A 3 -1.13 9.97 8.65
N SER A 4 -1.24 10.75 9.74
CA SER A 4 -0.10 10.98 10.62
C SER A 4 0.35 9.70 11.33
N PHE A 5 -0.59 8.86 11.77
CA PHE A 5 -0.27 7.54 12.30
C PHE A 5 0.44 6.69 11.24
N LEU A 6 -0.10 6.62 10.02
CA LEU A 6 0.48 5.83 8.93
C LEU A 6 1.92 6.25 8.60
N ASN A 7 2.17 7.55 8.47
CA ASN A 7 3.51 8.07 8.18
C ASN A 7 4.52 7.70 9.29
N ASN A 8 4.12 7.88 10.56
CA ASN A 8 4.99 7.51 11.68
C ASN A 8 5.23 6.00 11.73
N TRP A 9 4.17 5.19 11.53
CA TRP A 9 4.27 3.74 11.52
C TRP A 9 5.24 3.24 10.45
N LEU A 10 5.09 3.72 9.21
CA LEU A 10 5.99 3.40 8.10
C LEU A 10 7.42 3.83 8.40
N TYR A 11 7.61 5.07 8.86
CA TYR A 11 8.93 5.61 9.17
C TYR A 11 9.68 4.74 10.18
N HIS A 12 9.06 4.46 11.34
CA HIS A 12 9.72 3.71 12.40
C HIS A 12 10.04 2.26 11.98
N HIS A 13 9.09 1.55 11.36
CA HIS A 13 9.32 0.16 10.94
C HIS A 13 10.42 0.05 9.88
N ILE A 14 10.47 0.99 8.93
CA ILE A 14 11.52 1.00 7.91
C ILE A 14 12.87 1.32 8.55
N GLN A 15 12.95 2.34 9.41
CA GLN A 15 14.22 2.72 10.05
C GLN A 15 14.78 1.63 10.96
N GLU A 16 13.95 0.98 11.77
CA GLU A 16 14.40 -0.11 12.64
C GLU A 16 14.81 -1.34 11.82
N THR A 17 14.02 -1.70 10.80
CA THR A 17 14.34 -2.84 9.95
C THR A 17 15.64 -2.62 9.17
N GLN A 18 15.86 -1.39 8.70
CA GLN A 18 17.07 -1.02 7.97
C GLN A 18 18.31 -0.96 8.87
N ASN A 19 18.22 -0.27 10.01
CA ASN A 19 19.40 0.08 10.79
C ASN A 19 19.73 -0.93 11.89
N ILE A 20 18.74 -1.69 12.37
CA ILE A 20 18.91 -2.65 13.47
C ILE A 20 18.84 -4.08 12.94
N LEU A 21 17.74 -4.45 12.28
CA LEU A 21 17.53 -5.84 11.85
C LEU A 21 18.35 -6.21 10.61
N GLN A 22 18.64 -5.22 9.75
CA GLN A 22 19.36 -5.39 8.48
C GLN A 22 18.72 -6.48 7.61
N LYS A 23 17.39 -6.47 7.54
CA LYS A 23 16.59 -7.41 6.75
C LYS A 23 15.68 -6.66 5.78
N PRO A 24 15.22 -7.29 4.69
CA PRO A 24 14.17 -6.72 3.87
C PRO A 24 12.84 -6.64 4.63
N LEU A 25 12.05 -5.60 4.33
CA LEU A 25 10.72 -5.36 4.85
C LEU A 25 9.71 -5.39 3.71
N ILE A 26 8.64 -6.17 3.91
CA ILE A 26 7.45 -6.20 3.06
C ILE A 26 6.27 -5.73 3.90
N LEU A 27 5.53 -4.76 3.38
CA LEU A 27 4.26 -4.31 3.98
C LEU A 27 3.18 -5.30 3.56
N ALA A 28 3.05 -6.39 4.31
CA ALA A 28 2.25 -7.56 3.92
C ALA A 28 0.74 -7.28 3.84
N GLU A 29 0.24 -6.28 4.57
CA GLU A 29 -1.16 -5.87 4.51
C GLU A 29 -1.27 -4.35 4.70
N PHE A 30 -2.04 -3.71 3.82
CA PHE A 30 -2.55 -2.38 4.02
C PHE A 30 -3.82 -2.17 3.21
N GLY A 31 -4.68 -1.25 3.67
CA GLY A 31 -5.92 -0.95 2.98
C GLY A 31 -6.69 0.18 3.65
N LYS A 32 -7.78 0.58 3.01
CA LYS A 32 -8.69 1.60 3.55
C LYS A 32 -10.13 1.24 3.19
N SER A 33 -10.95 1.06 4.22
CA SER A 33 -12.31 0.57 4.05
C SER A 33 -13.23 1.57 3.33
N SER A 34 -13.92 1.11 2.30
CA SER A 34 -15.00 1.83 1.59
C SER A 34 -16.20 2.10 2.51
N LYS A 35 -16.41 1.28 3.54
CA LYS A 35 -17.50 1.44 4.52
C LYS A 35 -17.37 2.70 5.38
N THR A 36 -16.17 3.26 5.48
CA THR A 36 -15.87 4.39 6.38
C THR A 36 -15.11 5.54 5.71
N SER A 37 -14.92 5.49 4.38
CA SER A 37 -14.12 6.49 3.68
C SER A 37 -14.43 6.62 2.20
N SER A 38 -14.06 7.76 1.64
CA SER A 38 -14.15 8.02 0.21
C SER A 38 -13.01 7.39 -0.58
N ALA A 39 -13.21 7.21 -1.89
CA ALA A 39 -12.15 6.76 -2.80
C ALA A 39 -10.88 7.61 -2.68
N ASN A 40 -11.01 8.94 -2.60
CA ASN A 40 -9.86 9.85 -2.43
C ASN A 40 -9.06 9.58 -1.15
N GLN A 41 -9.72 9.20 -0.06
CA GLN A 41 -9.04 8.85 1.19
C GLN A 41 -8.30 7.52 1.08
N ARG A 42 -8.87 6.53 0.37
CA ARG A 42 -8.19 5.27 0.04
C ARG A 42 -6.99 5.50 -0.86
N ASP A 43 -7.17 6.25 -1.94
CA ASP A 43 -6.10 6.58 -2.89
C ASP A 43 -4.96 7.35 -2.21
N LYS A 44 -5.27 8.25 -1.27
CA LYS A 44 -4.24 8.93 -0.47
C LYS A 44 -3.44 7.97 0.40
N LEU A 45 -4.10 6.99 1.02
CA LEU A 45 -3.41 5.95 1.82
C LEU A 45 -2.51 5.09 0.93
N PHE A 46 -3.03 4.62 -0.22
CA PHE A 46 -2.28 3.79 -1.16
C PHE A 46 -1.06 4.54 -1.71
N ASN A 47 -1.23 5.79 -2.16
CA ASN A 47 -0.13 6.63 -2.62
C ASN A 47 0.93 6.83 -1.52
N THR A 48 0.51 7.02 -0.27
CA THR A 48 1.44 7.23 0.85
C THR A 48 2.30 5.98 1.07
N VAL A 49 1.67 4.80 1.15
CA VAL A 49 2.38 3.52 1.36
C VAL A 49 3.33 3.24 0.19
N TYR A 50 2.82 3.31 -1.04
CA TYR A 50 3.61 3.01 -2.24
C TYR A 50 4.74 4.02 -2.48
N TYR A 51 4.50 5.32 -2.29
CA TYR A 51 5.57 6.32 -2.35
C TYR A 51 6.70 6.00 -1.38
N THR A 52 6.37 5.60 -0.14
CA THR A 52 7.36 5.25 0.87
C THR A 52 8.12 3.96 0.50
N ILE A 53 7.42 2.93 0.01
CA ILE A 53 8.04 1.70 -0.48
C ILE A 53 9.00 2.00 -1.64
N TYR A 54 8.53 2.64 -2.70
CA TYR A 54 9.36 3.01 -3.84
C TYR A 54 10.57 3.84 -3.43
N SER A 55 10.39 4.84 -2.57
CA SER A 55 11.49 5.71 -2.12
C SER A 55 12.56 4.92 -1.36
N SER A 56 12.14 3.99 -0.50
CA SER A 56 13.06 3.09 0.20
C SER A 56 13.77 2.17 -0.78
N ALA A 57 13.03 1.41 -1.60
CA ALA A 57 13.61 0.46 -2.55
C ALA A 57 14.57 1.14 -3.55
N ARG A 58 14.17 2.28 -4.13
CA ARG A 58 14.99 3.04 -5.09
C ARG A 58 16.31 3.52 -4.52
N SER A 59 16.39 3.74 -3.22
CA SER A 59 17.61 4.15 -2.52
C SER A 59 18.41 2.98 -1.92
N GLY A 60 18.01 1.72 -2.20
CA GLY A 60 18.63 0.53 -1.63
C GLY A 60 18.26 0.29 -0.16
N GLY A 61 17.18 0.89 0.31
CA GLY A 61 16.67 0.77 1.68
C GLY A 61 15.91 -0.54 1.93
N ALA A 62 15.47 -0.72 3.17
CA ALA A 62 14.90 -1.98 3.63
C ALA A 62 13.48 -2.27 3.12
N ALA A 63 12.66 -1.25 2.84
CA ALA A 63 11.30 -1.47 2.35
C ALA A 63 11.32 -1.76 0.85
N ILE A 64 11.01 -3.01 0.48
CA ILE A 64 11.19 -3.51 -0.90
C ILE A 64 9.89 -3.87 -1.61
N GLY A 65 8.74 -3.80 -0.92
CA GLY A 65 7.46 -4.13 -1.51
C GLY A 65 6.29 -4.06 -0.52
N GLY A 66 5.08 -4.27 -1.05
CA GLY A 66 3.87 -4.32 -0.24
C GLY A 66 2.72 -4.99 -0.96
N MET A 67 1.78 -5.51 -0.17
CA MET A 67 0.58 -6.21 -0.62
C MET A 67 -0.64 -5.50 -0.03
N PHE A 68 -1.51 -4.97 -0.89
CA PHE A 68 -2.77 -4.40 -0.43
C PHE A 68 -3.78 -5.51 -0.12
N TRP A 69 -4.70 -5.24 0.80
CA TRP A 69 -5.70 -6.21 1.25
C TRP A 69 -7.12 -5.78 0.85
N PRO A 70 -7.90 -6.67 0.19
CA PRO A 70 -7.46 -7.67 -0.78
C PRO A 70 -7.92 -7.33 -2.22
N LEU A 71 -7.34 -8.00 -3.22
CA LEU A 71 -7.84 -7.96 -4.60
C LEU A 71 -9.02 -8.90 -4.76
N PHE A 72 -10.17 -8.37 -5.17
CA PHE A 72 -11.33 -9.18 -5.53
C PHE A 72 -11.59 -9.13 -7.04
N THR A 73 -12.26 -10.17 -7.52
CA THR A 73 -12.76 -10.28 -8.89
C THR A 73 -14.28 -10.41 -8.88
N ASP A 74 -14.89 -10.38 -10.05
CA ASP A 74 -16.34 -10.51 -10.20
C ASP A 74 -16.87 -11.73 -9.45
N ARG A 75 -18.06 -11.60 -8.86
CA ARG A 75 -18.79 -12.66 -8.13
C ARG A 75 -18.22 -13.04 -6.76
N MET A 76 -17.34 -12.22 -6.18
CA MET A 76 -16.84 -12.38 -4.81
C MET A 76 -17.61 -11.53 -3.78
N ASP A 77 -18.79 -11.01 -4.14
CA ASP A 77 -19.53 -10.01 -3.34
C ASP A 77 -19.87 -10.46 -1.92
N SER A 78 -20.09 -11.77 -1.71
CA SER A 78 -20.39 -12.34 -0.40
C SER A 78 -19.20 -12.29 0.58
N LEU A 79 -17.98 -12.02 0.10
CA LEU A 79 -16.77 -11.99 0.90
C LEU A 79 -16.32 -10.56 1.24
N ARG A 80 -17.05 -9.53 0.79
CA ARG A 80 -16.65 -8.11 0.93
C ARG A 80 -16.59 -7.70 2.40
N ASP A 81 -15.39 -7.50 2.92
CA ASP A 81 -15.14 -6.95 4.26
C ASP A 81 -15.11 -5.41 4.25
N GLY A 82 -15.16 -4.79 3.07
CA GLY A 82 -15.12 -3.37 2.82
C GLY A 82 -13.73 -2.86 2.46
N TYR A 83 -12.70 -3.69 2.46
CA TYR A 83 -11.34 -3.33 2.04
C TYR A 83 -11.02 -3.76 0.62
N GLU A 84 -11.86 -4.60 0.02
CA GLU A 84 -11.67 -5.10 -1.33
C GLU A 84 -11.39 -3.97 -2.32
N VAL A 85 -10.37 -4.20 -3.15
CA VAL A 85 -10.12 -3.44 -4.36
C VAL A 85 -10.55 -4.32 -5.52
N ILE A 86 -11.52 -3.84 -6.29
CA ILE A 86 -11.96 -4.47 -7.54
C ILE A 86 -11.57 -3.50 -8.65
N PHE A 87 -10.68 -3.90 -9.55
CA PHE A 87 -10.07 -2.96 -10.50
C PHE A 87 -11.10 -2.28 -11.43
N SER A 88 -12.15 -2.99 -11.83
CA SER A 88 -13.25 -2.43 -12.63
C SER A 88 -14.08 -1.39 -11.85
N GLU A 89 -14.23 -1.55 -10.53
CA GLU A 89 -15.00 -0.64 -9.66
C GLU A 89 -14.12 0.47 -9.05
N ASN A 90 -12.80 0.30 -9.05
CA ASN A 90 -11.85 1.19 -8.38
C ASN A 90 -10.71 1.63 -9.33
N PRO A 91 -11.03 2.26 -10.48
CA PRO A 91 -10.04 2.57 -11.51
C PRO A 91 -8.93 3.50 -11.03
N SER A 92 -9.21 4.44 -10.11
CA SER A 92 -8.19 5.33 -9.55
C SER A 92 -7.19 4.58 -8.67
N THR A 93 -7.68 3.73 -7.76
CA THR A 93 -6.84 2.86 -6.93
C THR A 93 -6.05 1.87 -7.79
N ALA A 94 -6.66 1.29 -8.83
CA ALA A 94 -6.01 0.39 -9.77
C ALA A 94 -4.88 1.08 -10.56
N ALA A 95 -5.07 2.34 -10.97
CA ALA A 95 -4.04 3.12 -11.64
C ALA A 95 -2.81 3.33 -10.73
N ILE A 96 -3.02 3.66 -9.45
CA ILE A 96 -1.94 3.80 -8.47
C ILE A 96 -1.16 2.49 -8.29
N ILE A 97 -1.87 1.37 -8.14
CA ILE A 97 -1.25 0.03 -8.03
C ILE A 97 -0.42 -0.29 -9.28
N THR A 98 -0.97 0.01 -10.46
CA THR A 98 -0.29 -0.22 -11.74
C THR A 98 0.97 0.63 -11.87
N GLU A 99 0.89 1.91 -11.54
CA GLU A 99 2.02 2.84 -11.59
C GLU A 99 3.14 2.39 -10.66
N GLU A 100 2.82 2.02 -9.41
CA GLU A 100 3.81 1.53 -8.46
C GLU A 100 4.46 0.23 -8.93
N SER A 101 3.66 -0.72 -9.41
CA SER A 101 4.18 -2.00 -9.92
C SER A 101 5.19 -1.79 -11.05
N GLN A 102 4.91 -0.84 -11.95
CA GLN A 102 5.83 -0.46 -13.02
C GLN A 102 7.09 0.26 -12.52
N LYS A 103 6.96 1.11 -11.50
CA LYS A 103 8.09 1.80 -10.87
C LYS A 103 9.05 0.81 -10.22
N LEU A 104 8.54 -0.11 -9.41
CA LEU A 104 9.34 -1.14 -8.73
C LEU A 104 10.01 -2.10 -9.73
N ASN A 105 9.35 -2.44 -10.84
CA ASN A 105 9.94 -3.30 -11.88
C ASN A 105 11.12 -2.64 -12.64
N ARG A 106 11.33 -1.33 -12.50
CA ARG A 106 12.37 -0.56 -13.22
C ARG A 106 13.59 -0.23 -12.37
N ILE A 107 13.60 -0.59 -11.09
CA ILE A 107 14.67 -0.24 -10.15
C ILE A 107 15.52 -1.44 -9.76
#